data_AF-A0A2K6FVQ4-F1
#
_entry.id   AF-A0A2K6FVQ4-F1
#
_cell.length_a   1.000
_cell.length_b   1.000
_cell.length_c   1.000
_cell.angle_alpha   90.00
_cell.angle_beta   90.00
_cell.angle_gamma   90.00
#
_symmetry.space_group_name_H-M   'P 1'
#
loop_
_entity.id
_entity.type
_entity.pdbx_description
1 polymer ?
#
loop_
_entity_poly.entity_id
_entity_poly.type
_entity_poly.pdbx_seq_one_letter_code
_entity_poly.pdbx_strand_id
1 'polypeptide(L)'
;MALGQRLFITMSRGAGRLQGTLWALVFLAVLVGMVVPSPAGTRANNTLLDARGWGTLLSRSRAGLAGEIAGVNWESGYLVGIKRQRRLYCNVGIGFHLQVPPDGRISGTHEENPYSLLEISTVERGVVSLFGVRSALFVAMNSKGRLYTTPSFQEECKFRETLLPNNYNAYESDLYRGTYIALSKYGRVKRGSKVSPIMTVTHFLPRI
;
A
#
# COMPACT_ATOMS: atom_id res chain seq x y z
N MET A 1 -24.40 -4.63 69.42
CA MET A 1 -25.39 -3.83 68.65
C MET A 1 -24.97 -2.36 68.73
N ALA A 2 -25.25 -1.64 67.63
CA ALA A 2 -24.88 -0.27 67.19
C ALA A 2 -24.32 0.75 68.23
N LEU A 3 -23.22 1.49 68.00
CA LEU A 3 -22.78 2.45 66.95
C LEU A 3 -23.25 3.88 67.19
N GLY A 4 -22.31 4.85 67.22
CA GLY A 4 -22.63 6.29 67.11
C GLY A 4 -21.64 7.29 67.73
N GLN A 5 -20.45 7.46 67.14
CA GLN A 5 -19.66 8.71 67.19
C GLN A 5 -20.21 9.66 66.09
N ARG A 6 -20.05 11.00 66.06
CA ARG A 6 -18.97 11.92 66.46
C ARG A 6 -19.50 13.36 66.29
N LEU A 7 -18.95 14.35 67.00
CA LEU A 7 -19.16 15.78 66.71
C LEU A 7 -17.83 16.58 66.70
N PHE A 8 -17.91 17.74 66.06
CA PHE A 8 -16.92 18.62 65.42
C PHE A 8 -15.95 19.43 66.32
N ILE A 9 -15.12 20.27 65.63
CA ILE A 9 -14.45 21.55 66.04
C ILE A 9 -12.92 21.37 66.25
N THR A 10 -11.98 22.27 65.90
CA THR A 10 -11.81 23.37 64.93
C THR A 10 -10.31 23.76 64.94
N MET A 11 -9.93 24.58 63.94
CA MET A 11 -8.72 25.39 63.64
C MET A 11 -7.58 25.61 64.68
N SER A 12 -6.33 25.73 64.17
CA SER A 12 -5.47 26.93 64.37
C SER A 12 -4.15 26.88 63.57
N ARG A 13 -3.64 28.05 63.17
CA ARG A 13 -2.35 28.34 62.53
C ARG A 13 -1.25 28.52 63.60
N GLY A 14 0.02 28.21 63.27
CA GLY A 14 1.17 28.69 64.06
C GLY A 14 2.50 28.07 63.66
N ALA A 15 3.48 28.93 63.36
CA ALA A 15 4.80 28.61 62.84
C ALA A 15 5.73 27.90 63.86
N GLY A 16 6.62 27.04 63.37
CA GLY A 16 7.69 26.41 64.14
C GLY A 16 8.90 26.09 63.26
N ARG A 17 10.01 26.78 63.53
CA ARG A 17 11.34 26.69 62.91
C ARG A 17 12.07 25.41 63.32
N LEU A 18 12.94 24.96 62.40
CA LEU A 18 14.27 24.34 62.64
C LEU A 18 14.34 23.14 63.60
N GLN A 19 14.49 21.92 63.06
CA GLN A 19 15.54 20.98 63.50
C GLN A 19 15.61 19.78 62.55
N GLY A 20 16.79 19.52 61.98
CA GLY A 20 17.17 18.19 61.52
C GLY A 20 16.90 17.86 60.05
N THR A 21 17.87 18.11 59.19
CA THR A 21 18.21 17.28 58.00
C THR A 21 19.44 17.88 57.31
N LEU A 22 20.55 17.93 58.05
CA LEU A 22 21.83 18.48 57.59
C LEU A 22 22.93 17.41 57.73
N TRP A 23 22.66 16.17 57.31
CA TRP A 23 23.63 15.05 57.33
C TRP A 23 23.37 14.01 56.23
N ALA A 24 23.03 14.44 55.00
CA ALA A 24 22.81 13.52 53.88
C ALA A 24 23.38 14.02 52.54
N LEU A 25 24.43 14.85 52.56
CA LEU A 25 25.03 15.42 51.35
C LEU A 25 26.58 15.35 51.29
N VAL A 26 27.21 14.32 51.87
CA VAL A 26 28.69 14.22 51.84
C VAL A 26 29.27 12.85 51.43
N PHE A 27 28.50 11.77 51.27
CA PHE A 27 29.11 10.43 51.06
C PHE A 27 28.65 9.65 49.82
N LEU A 28 28.71 10.26 48.63
CA LEU A 28 28.88 9.45 47.41
C LEU A 28 29.62 10.19 46.28
N ALA A 29 30.74 10.80 46.64
CA ALA A 29 31.76 11.28 45.70
C ALA A 29 32.89 10.24 45.57
N VAL A 30 32.60 9.07 44.99
CA VAL A 30 33.61 8.14 44.47
C VAL A 30 33.03 7.42 43.26
N LEU A 31 33.30 7.97 42.07
CA LEU A 31 33.67 7.28 40.82
C LEU A 31 33.57 8.30 39.67
N VAL A 32 34.60 9.15 39.59
CA VAL A 32 34.94 9.85 38.34
C VAL A 32 35.46 8.79 37.37
N GLY A 33 34.78 8.62 36.24
CA GLY A 33 35.24 7.71 35.20
C GLY A 33 34.29 7.64 34.01
N MET A 34 34.64 8.40 32.97
CA MET A 34 34.31 8.19 31.54
C MET A 34 33.12 8.96 30.93
N VAL A 35 33.48 10.09 30.27
CA VAL A 35 33.30 10.38 28.83
C VAL A 35 31.90 10.82 28.29
N VAL A 36 31.89 12.11 27.87
CA VAL A 36 31.21 12.80 26.74
C VAL A 36 29.75 13.30 26.88
N PRO A 37 29.48 14.61 26.64
CA PRO A 37 28.13 15.16 26.64
C PRO A 37 27.45 15.12 25.25
N SER A 38 26.16 14.78 25.23
CA SER A 38 25.23 14.96 24.10
C SER A 38 24.48 16.31 24.24
N PRO A 39 24.19 17.04 23.14
CA PRO A 39 23.53 18.33 23.22
C PRO A 39 22.00 18.19 23.32
N ALA A 40 21.42 18.97 24.24
CA ALA A 40 19.99 19.19 24.37
C ALA A 40 19.50 20.26 23.37
N GLY A 41 18.21 20.15 23.01
CA GLY A 41 17.60 20.77 21.84
C GLY A 41 17.36 22.28 21.89
N THR A 42 17.05 22.81 20.71
CA THR A 42 16.47 24.14 20.53
C THR A 42 15.14 24.02 19.77
N ARG A 43 14.21 24.86 20.21
CA ARG A 43 12.78 24.94 19.96
C ARG A 43 12.43 25.21 18.50
N ALA A 44 11.37 24.55 18.03
CA ALA A 44 10.79 24.61 16.69
C ALA A 44 10.22 25.99 16.31
N ASN A 45 10.23 26.30 15.01
CA ASN A 45 9.14 26.97 14.30
C ASN A 45 9.12 26.50 12.83
N ASN A 46 7.91 26.23 12.34
CA ASN A 46 7.57 25.54 11.10
C ASN A 46 7.90 26.35 9.84
N THR A 47 8.39 25.68 8.79
CA THR A 47 7.88 25.66 7.40
C THR A 47 8.97 25.16 6.45
N LEU A 48 9.17 23.84 6.34
CA LEU A 48 9.77 23.20 5.16
C LEU A 48 9.59 21.68 5.21
N LEU A 49 8.34 21.22 5.25
CA LEU A 49 7.99 19.84 4.94
C LEU A 49 7.59 19.77 3.46
N ASP A 50 8.54 20.06 2.60
CA ASP A 50 8.45 19.73 1.19
C ASP A 50 9.84 19.33 0.71
N ALA A 51 9.90 18.36 -0.20
CA ALA A 51 11.08 18.00 -0.99
C ALA A 51 12.17 17.09 -0.38
N ARG A 52 11.85 16.08 0.45
CA ARG A 52 12.82 14.99 0.74
C ARG A 52 12.33 13.54 0.63
N GLY A 53 11.10 13.29 0.17
CA GLY A 53 10.49 11.96 0.32
C GLY A 53 10.28 11.10 -0.92
N TRP A 54 10.32 11.65 -2.14
CA TRP A 54 9.78 10.93 -3.32
C TRP A 54 10.80 10.60 -4.41
N GLY A 55 11.92 11.32 -4.49
CA GLY A 55 12.94 11.13 -5.55
C GLY A 55 13.75 9.83 -5.45
N THR A 56 13.76 9.18 -4.29
CA THR A 56 14.57 7.99 -4.02
C THR A 56 13.82 6.66 -4.19
N LEU A 57 12.50 6.70 -4.40
CA LEU A 57 11.69 5.49 -4.55
C LEU A 57 11.55 5.00 -6.00
N LEU A 58 11.94 5.81 -6.99
CA LEU A 58 11.84 5.44 -8.42
C LEU A 58 13.17 5.06 -9.07
N SER A 59 14.29 4.97 -8.33
CA SER A 59 15.60 4.66 -8.90
C SER A 59 16.30 3.46 -8.22
N ARG A 60 15.64 2.30 -8.27
CA ARG A 60 16.29 0.99 -8.05
C ARG A 60 16.01 0.03 -9.20
N SER A 61 16.16 0.51 -10.42
CA SER A 61 16.29 -0.33 -11.62
C SER A 61 17.78 -0.54 -11.92
N ARG A 62 18.52 -1.22 -11.03
CA ARG A 62 19.91 -1.66 -11.30
C ARG A 62 20.42 -2.62 -10.23
N ALA A 63 20.11 -3.90 -10.40
CA ALA A 63 20.96 -5.00 -9.98
C ALA A 63 20.67 -6.16 -10.92
N GLY A 64 21.35 -6.14 -12.08
CA GLY A 64 21.42 -7.31 -12.95
C GLY A 64 22.09 -8.44 -12.18
N LEU A 65 21.35 -9.51 -11.93
CA LEU A 65 21.92 -10.80 -11.55
C LEU A 65 22.71 -11.31 -12.76
N ALA A 66 23.99 -10.99 -12.78
CA ALA A 66 24.99 -11.69 -13.56
C ALA A 66 25.16 -13.07 -12.92
N GLY A 67 24.27 -13.98 -13.29
CA GLY A 67 24.34 -15.41 -13.04
C GLY A 67 24.09 -16.09 -14.37
N GLU A 68 25.15 -16.63 -14.93
CA GLU A 68 25.26 -17.37 -16.17
C GLU A 68 24.14 -18.42 -16.33
N ILE A 69 23.14 -18.12 -17.17
CA ILE A 69 22.20 -19.12 -17.70
C ILE A 69 22.39 -19.17 -19.21
N ALA A 70 23.37 -19.96 -19.65
CA ALA A 70 23.53 -20.32 -21.04
C ALA A 70 22.29 -21.13 -21.47
N GLY A 71 21.44 -20.56 -22.33
CA GLY A 71 20.29 -21.24 -22.92
C GLY A 71 18.94 -20.52 -22.82
N VAL A 72 18.85 -19.38 -22.14
CA VAL A 72 17.60 -18.60 -22.10
C VAL A 72 17.56 -17.67 -23.31
N ASN A 73 16.47 -17.70 -24.09
CA ASN A 73 16.23 -16.70 -25.13
C ASN A 73 16.18 -15.31 -24.48
N TRP A 74 17.28 -14.55 -24.60
CA TRP A 74 17.45 -13.27 -23.92
C TRP A 74 16.31 -12.30 -24.22
N GLU A 75 15.66 -12.39 -25.39
CA GLU A 75 14.54 -11.54 -25.81
C GLU A 75 13.27 -11.66 -24.93
N SER A 76 13.07 -12.81 -24.29
CA SER A 76 11.90 -13.05 -23.42
C SER A 76 12.25 -12.96 -21.93
N GLY A 77 13.50 -13.27 -21.57
CA GLY A 77 13.93 -13.37 -20.17
C GLY A 77 14.00 -12.04 -19.42
N TYR A 78 14.39 -10.94 -20.07
CA TYR A 78 14.51 -9.63 -19.38
C TYR A 78 13.15 -9.05 -18.95
N LEU A 79 12.06 -9.50 -19.56
CA LEU A 79 10.71 -9.07 -19.23
C LEU A 79 10.23 -9.75 -17.95
N VAL A 80 10.67 -10.97 -17.67
CA VAL A 80 10.26 -11.71 -16.48
C VAL A 80 10.90 -11.06 -15.25
N GLY A 81 10.08 -10.45 -14.40
CA GLY A 81 10.53 -9.77 -13.18
C GLY A 81 10.37 -8.24 -13.17
N ILE A 82 9.95 -7.62 -14.28
CA ILE A 82 9.53 -6.22 -14.25
C ILE A 82 8.19 -6.12 -13.53
N LYS A 83 8.20 -5.41 -12.41
CA LYS A 83 7.05 -5.19 -11.55
C LYS A 83 6.80 -3.70 -11.41
N ARG A 84 5.55 -3.28 -11.60
CA ARG A 84 5.13 -1.89 -11.39
C ARG A 84 3.87 -1.85 -10.57
N GLN A 85 3.88 -1.03 -9.52
CA GLN A 85 2.69 -0.78 -8.69
C GLN A 85 1.91 0.39 -9.30
N ARG A 86 0.66 0.15 -9.68
CA ARG A 86 -0.21 1.13 -10.32
C ARG A 86 -1.65 0.93 -9.88
N ARG A 87 -2.47 1.97 -10.01
CA ARG A 87 -3.93 1.91 -9.91
C ARG A 87 -4.51 1.90 -11.31
N LEU A 88 -5.43 0.98 -11.62
CA LEU A 88 -6.08 0.92 -12.93
C LEU A 88 -7.36 1.77 -12.92
N TYR A 89 -7.28 2.98 -13.46
CA TYR A 89 -8.40 3.93 -13.50
C TYR A 89 -9.22 3.79 -14.78
N CYS A 90 -10.51 3.49 -14.65
CA CYS A 90 -11.48 3.46 -15.73
C CYS A 90 -12.33 4.74 -15.74
N ASN A 91 -12.30 5.48 -16.84
CA ASN A 91 -13.05 6.74 -17.00
C ASN A 91 -14.50 6.46 -17.43
N VAL A 92 -15.30 5.90 -16.53
CA VAL A 92 -16.73 5.64 -16.73
C VAL A 92 -17.56 6.14 -15.57
N GLY A 93 -18.71 6.76 -15.85
CA GLY A 93 -19.54 7.38 -14.80
C GLY A 93 -18.77 8.51 -14.11
N ILE A 94 -18.56 8.38 -12.80
CA ILE A 94 -17.72 9.29 -12.01
C ILE A 94 -16.22 8.94 -12.05
N GLY A 95 -15.85 7.87 -12.76
CA GLY A 95 -14.51 7.32 -12.79
C GLY A 95 -14.23 6.40 -11.61
N PHE A 96 -13.59 5.26 -11.88
CA PHE A 96 -13.34 4.23 -10.88
C PHE A 96 -11.96 3.59 -11.03
N HIS A 97 -11.27 3.39 -9.91
CA HIS A 97 -10.11 2.52 -9.82
C HIS A 97 -10.54 1.08 -9.58
N LEU A 98 -9.98 0.12 -10.32
CA LEU A 98 -10.16 -1.30 -10.03
C LEU A 98 -9.61 -1.60 -8.63
N GLN A 99 -10.41 -2.25 -7.79
CA GLN A 99 -10.02 -2.68 -6.45
C GLN A 99 -10.22 -4.16 -6.24
N VAL A 100 -9.34 -4.72 -5.42
CA VAL A 100 -9.34 -6.13 -5.01
C VAL A 100 -9.30 -6.17 -3.48
N PRO A 101 -10.45 -6.08 -2.80
CA PRO A 101 -10.52 -6.15 -1.35
C PRO A 101 -10.29 -7.59 -0.84
N PRO A 102 -10.07 -7.79 0.47
CA PRO A 102 -9.75 -9.10 1.05
C PRO A 102 -10.95 -10.07 1.05
N ASP A 103 -12.16 -9.57 0.81
CA ASP A 103 -13.36 -10.39 0.57
C ASP A 103 -13.34 -11.11 -0.79
N GLY A 104 -12.36 -10.79 -1.66
CA GLY A 104 -12.21 -11.35 -2.99
C GLY A 104 -13.17 -10.74 -4.03
N ARG A 105 -13.98 -9.74 -3.65
CA ARG A 105 -14.97 -9.16 -4.55
C ARG A 105 -14.40 -8.00 -5.34
N ILE A 106 -13.99 -8.28 -6.56
CA ILE A 106 -13.50 -7.26 -7.50
C ILE A 106 -14.61 -6.25 -7.80
N SER A 107 -14.27 -4.97 -7.68
CA SER A 107 -15.17 -3.84 -7.96
C SER A 107 -14.36 -2.60 -8.32
N GLY A 108 -15.05 -1.50 -8.62
CA GLY A 108 -14.48 -0.17 -8.83
C GLY A 108 -14.76 0.73 -7.63
N THR A 109 -13.75 1.49 -7.21
CA THR A 109 -13.85 2.55 -6.18
C THR A 109 -13.56 3.90 -6.81
N HIS A 110 -14.29 4.94 -6.45
CA HIS A 110 -13.98 6.29 -6.93
C HIS A 110 -12.71 6.82 -6.28
N GLU A 111 -12.64 6.70 -4.96
CA GLU A 111 -11.50 7.14 -4.15
C GLU A 111 -10.34 6.16 -4.23
N GLU A 112 -9.13 6.71 -4.17
CA GLU A 112 -7.92 5.91 -4.02
C GLU A 112 -7.91 5.25 -2.65
N ASN A 113 -7.75 3.93 -2.61
CA ASN A 113 -7.68 3.19 -1.36
C ASN A 113 -6.53 2.16 -1.42
N PRO A 114 -6.14 1.55 -0.29
CA PRO A 114 -5.06 0.59 -0.28
C PRO A 114 -5.32 -0.64 -1.18
N TYR A 115 -6.58 -1.03 -1.37
CA TYR A 115 -6.99 -2.19 -2.15
C TYR A 115 -7.09 -1.93 -3.67
N SER A 116 -6.95 -0.68 -4.11
CA SER A 116 -6.87 -0.31 -5.53
C SER A 116 -5.44 -0.28 -6.07
N LEU A 117 -4.44 -0.46 -5.20
CA LEU A 117 -3.04 -0.57 -5.59
C LEU A 117 -2.74 -2.01 -6.07
N LEU A 118 -2.39 -2.12 -7.35
CA LEU A 118 -2.09 -3.38 -8.01
C LEU A 118 -0.62 -3.44 -8.41
N GLU A 119 0.04 -4.57 -8.14
CA GLU A 119 1.30 -4.93 -8.76
C GLU A 119 1.01 -5.57 -10.12
N ILE A 120 1.43 -4.89 -11.18
CA ILE A 120 1.41 -5.40 -12.55
C ILE A 120 2.76 -6.05 -12.81
N SER A 121 2.78 -7.36 -12.98
CA SER A 121 3.99 -8.12 -13.29
C SER A 121 3.93 -8.64 -14.72
N THR A 122 4.99 -8.43 -15.50
CA THR A 122 5.11 -9.01 -16.84
C THR A 122 5.41 -10.50 -16.74
N VAL A 123 4.55 -11.30 -17.37
CA VAL A 123 4.67 -12.76 -17.44
C VAL A 123 5.38 -13.13 -18.74
N GLU A 124 4.91 -12.56 -19.85
CA GLU A 124 5.46 -12.73 -21.20
C GLU A 124 5.35 -11.40 -21.95
N ARG A 125 5.85 -11.32 -23.19
CA ARG A 125 5.77 -10.09 -23.99
C ARG A 125 4.31 -9.66 -24.20
N GLY A 126 3.95 -8.52 -23.62
CA GLY A 126 2.59 -7.97 -23.69
C GLY A 126 1.56 -8.69 -22.82
N VAL A 127 1.98 -9.69 -22.02
CA VAL A 127 1.11 -10.42 -21.09
C VAL A 127 1.52 -10.12 -19.67
N VAL A 128 0.54 -9.72 -18.85
CA VAL A 128 0.74 -9.31 -17.47
C VAL A 128 -0.15 -10.11 -16.53
N SER A 129 0.29 -10.19 -15.27
CA SER A 129 -0.58 -10.55 -14.15
C SER A 129 -0.89 -9.31 -13.33
N LEU A 130 -2.06 -9.31 -12.70
CA LEU A 130 -2.53 -8.23 -11.84
C LEU A 130 -2.70 -8.77 -10.42
N PHE A 131 -1.88 -8.28 -9.49
CA PHE A 131 -1.87 -8.73 -8.10
C PHE A 131 -2.27 -7.60 -7.15
N GLY A 132 -3.29 -7.83 -6.34
CA GLY A 132 -3.71 -6.89 -5.29
C GLY A 132 -2.70 -6.86 -4.16
N VAL A 133 -1.93 -5.77 -4.05
CA VAL A 133 -0.79 -5.67 -3.10
C VAL A 133 -1.25 -5.85 -1.67
N ARG A 134 -2.40 -5.27 -1.31
CA ARG A 134 -2.93 -5.30 0.06
C ARG A 134 -3.75 -6.53 0.40
N SER A 135 -4.44 -7.11 -0.57
CA SER A 135 -5.26 -8.32 -0.38
C SER A 135 -4.47 -9.61 -0.58
N ALA A 136 -3.30 -9.54 -1.20
CA ALA A 136 -2.49 -10.69 -1.60
C ALA A 136 -3.25 -11.67 -2.53
N LEU A 137 -4.08 -11.13 -3.43
CA LEU A 137 -4.90 -11.89 -4.37
C LEU A 137 -4.59 -11.51 -5.81
N PHE A 138 -4.48 -12.50 -6.69
CA PHE A 138 -4.46 -12.29 -8.13
C PHE A 138 -5.86 -12.03 -8.67
N VAL A 139 -5.97 -11.12 -9.64
CA VAL A 139 -7.15 -11.03 -10.50
C VAL A 139 -7.08 -12.16 -11.52
N ALA A 140 -8.20 -12.85 -11.73
CA ALA A 140 -8.33 -13.91 -12.71
C ALA A 140 -9.67 -13.82 -13.45
N MET A 141 -9.75 -14.43 -14.63
CA MET A 141 -10.98 -14.50 -15.42
C MET A 141 -11.28 -15.91 -15.88
N ASN A 142 -12.49 -16.39 -15.58
CA ASN A 142 -12.91 -17.72 -16.00
C ASN A 142 -13.47 -17.76 -17.43
N SER A 143 -13.70 -18.96 -17.95
CA SER A 143 -14.25 -19.22 -19.29
C SER A 143 -15.59 -18.55 -19.59
N LYS A 144 -16.36 -18.17 -18.56
CA LYS A 144 -17.63 -17.45 -18.71
C LYS A 144 -17.44 -15.92 -18.81
N GLY A 145 -16.19 -15.44 -18.79
CA GLY A 145 -15.82 -14.04 -18.76
C GLY A 145 -16.15 -13.37 -17.42
N ARG A 146 -16.17 -14.10 -16.30
CA ARG A 146 -16.39 -13.52 -14.97
C ARG A 146 -15.05 -13.31 -14.29
N LEU A 147 -14.80 -12.10 -13.81
CA LEU A 147 -13.65 -11.84 -12.96
C LEU A 147 -13.86 -12.45 -11.58
N TYR A 148 -12.78 -12.98 -11.03
CA TYR A 148 -12.71 -13.50 -9.67
C TYR A 148 -11.27 -13.33 -9.16
N THR A 149 -11.05 -13.67 -7.89
CA THR A 149 -9.74 -13.60 -7.26
C THR A 149 -9.22 -14.98 -6.86
N THR A 150 -7.91 -15.17 -6.91
CA THR A 150 -7.24 -16.40 -6.45
C THR A 150 -5.96 -16.08 -5.68
N PRO A 151 -5.62 -16.83 -4.61
CA PRO A 151 -4.36 -16.66 -3.89
C PRO A 151 -3.16 -17.23 -4.65
N SER A 152 -3.38 -18.17 -5.58
CA SER A 152 -2.33 -18.80 -6.39
C SER A 152 -2.36 -18.28 -7.82
N PHE A 153 -1.17 -18.08 -8.40
CA PHE A 153 -1.03 -17.73 -9.81
C PHE A 153 -1.38 -18.94 -10.70
N GLN A 154 -2.18 -18.68 -11.74
CA GLN A 154 -2.70 -19.69 -12.68
C GLN A 154 -2.80 -19.08 -14.09
N GLU A 155 -3.06 -19.89 -15.10
CA GLU A 155 -3.24 -19.41 -16.49
C GLU A 155 -4.37 -18.39 -16.63
N GLU A 156 -5.45 -18.51 -15.85
CA GLU A 156 -6.55 -17.54 -15.83
C GLU A 156 -6.17 -16.17 -15.26
N CYS A 157 -4.97 -16.02 -14.68
CA CYS A 157 -4.43 -14.75 -14.16
C CYS A 157 -3.62 -13.97 -15.22
N LYS A 158 -3.47 -14.51 -16.43
CA LYS A 158 -2.72 -13.88 -17.51
C LYS A 158 -3.64 -13.01 -18.36
N PHE A 159 -3.25 -11.75 -18.53
CA PHE A 159 -3.97 -10.78 -19.34
C PHE A 159 -3.06 -10.13 -20.37
N ARG A 160 -3.51 -10.03 -21.62
CA ARG A 160 -2.84 -9.22 -22.63
C ARG A 160 -3.15 -7.75 -22.41
N GLU A 161 -2.09 -6.98 -22.17
CA GLU A 161 -2.16 -5.53 -22.08
C GLU A 161 -1.94 -4.93 -23.46
N THR A 162 -2.97 -4.26 -23.99
CA THR A 162 -2.91 -3.59 -25.30
C THR A 162 -3.13 -2.10 -25.12
N LEU A 163 -2.20 -1.29 -25.62
CA LEU A 163 -2.37 0.16 -25.71
C LEU A 163 -3.39 0.49 -26.81
N LEU A 164 -4.40 1.27 -26.46
CA LEU A 164 -5.47 1.69 -27.34
C LEU A 164 -5.16 3.06 -27.98
N PRO A 165 -5.84 3.43 -29.08
CA PRO A 165 -5.61 4.71 -29.77
C PRO A 165 -5.85 5.97 -28.91
N ASN A 166 -6.59 5.85 -27.80
CA ASN A 166 -6.85 6.94 -26.87
C ASN A 166 -5.86 6.99 -25.68
N ASN A 167 -4.75 6.26 -25.75
CA ASN A 167 -3.71 6.15 -24.71
C ASN A 167 -4.18 5.49 -23.39
N TYR A 168 -5.32 4.78 -23.40
CA TYR A 168 -5.70 3.85 -22.34
C TYR A 168 -5.23 2.44 -22.70
N ASN A 169 -5.17 1.55 -21.72
CA ASN A 169 -4.93 0.13 -21.93
C ASN A 169 -6.24 -0.66 -21.86
N ALA A 170 -6.33 -1.72 -22.66
CA ALA A 170 -7.30 -2.80 -22.46
C ALA A 170 -6.57 -4.05 -21.95
N TYR A 171 -7.24 -4.80 -21.08
CA TYR A 171 -6.75 -6.07 -20.54
C TYR A 171 -7.65 -7.21 -21.01
N GLU A 172 -7.18 -7.99 -21.98
CA GLU A 172 -7.86 -9.17 -22.52
C GLU A 172 -7.40 -10.43 -21.77
N SER A 173 -8.26 -11.39 -21.47
CA SER A 173 -7.81 -12.70 -20.98
C SER A 173 -6.90 -13.37 -22.03
N ASP A 174 -5.72 -13.83 -21.60
CA ASP A 174 -4.80 -14.50 -22.51
C ASP A 174 -5.33 -15.90 -22.92
N LEU A 175 -5.96 -16.60 -21.99
CA LEU A 175 -6.57 -17.91 -22.20
C LEU A 175 -7.91 -17.82 -22.96
N TYR A 176 -8.76 -16.84 -22.62
CA TYR A 176 -10.09 -16.68 -23.21
C TYR A 176 -10.17 -15.42 -24.07
N ARG A 177 -9.65 -15.52 -25.29
CA ARG A 177 -9.66 -14.44 -26.29
C ARG A 177 -11.05 -13.82 -26.49
N GLY A 178 -11.09 -12.52 -26.72
CA GLY A 178 -12.30 -11.74 -26.87
C GLY A 178 -13.01 -11.40 -25.55
N THR A 179 -12.42 -11.72 -24.40
CA THR A 179 -12.96 -11.36 -23.09
C THR A 179 -12.08 -10.36 -22.37
N TYR A 180 -12.68 -9.28 -21.87
CA TYR A 180 -11.94 -8.12 -21.35
C TYR A 180 -12.31 -7.78 -19.90
N ILE A 181 -11.34 -7.29 -19.13
CA ILE A 181 -11.61 -6.63 -17.85
C ILE A 181 -12.48 -5.41 -18.13
N ALA A 182 -13.54 -5.21 -17.36
CA ALA A 182 -14.42 -4.07 -17.55
C ALA A 182 -15.17 -3.65 -16.28
N LEU A 183 -15.34 -2.34 -16.13
CA LEU A 183 -16.16 -1.72 -15.09
C LEU A 183 -17.37 -1.01 -15.72
N SER A 184 -18.54 -1.17 -15.11
CA SER A 184 -19.72 -0.40 -15.46
C SER A 184 -19.62 1.04 -14.94
N LYS A 185 -20.51 1.91 -15.44
CA LYS A 185 -20.65 3.30 -14.96
C LYS A 185 -20.99 3.44 -13.45
N TYR A 186 -21.30 2.33 -12.79
CA TYR A 186 -21.60 2.25 -11.35
C TYR A 186 -20.49 1.55 -10.56
N GLY A 187 -19.29 1.37 -11.13
CA GLY A 187 -18.17 0.69 -10.46
C GLY A 187 -18.34 -0.83 -10.32
N ARG A 188 -19.39 -1.43 -10.90
CA ARG A 188 -19.58 -2.90 -10.87
C ARG A 188 -18.82 -3.56 -12.02
N VAL A 189 -18.16 -4.68 -11.74
CA VAL A 189 -17.54 -5.51 -12.78
C VAL A 189 -18.57 -5.97 -13.82
N LYS A 190 -18.24 -5.84 -15.10
CA LYS A 190 -19.02 -6.39 -16.21
C LYS A 190 -18.51 -7.77 -16.61
N ARG A 191 -19.37 -8.56 -17.25
CA ARG A 191 -18.96 -9.84 -17.84
C ARG A 191 -18.08 -9.55 -19.07
N GLY A 192 -16.87 -10.08 -19.07
CA GLY A 192 -15.86 -9.88 -20.11
C GLY A 192 -16.30 -10.35 -21.49
N SER A 193 -17.13 -11.39 -21.57
CA SER A 193 -17.70 -11.88 -22.85
C SER A 193 -18.80 -10.99 -23.44
N LYS A 194 -19.19 -9.90 -22.76
CA LYS A 194 -20.21 -8.95 -23.21
C LYS A 194 -19.65 -7.55 -23.47
N VAL A 195 -18.33 -7.43 -23.60
CA VAL A 195 -17.64 -6.16 -23.80
C VAL A 195 -16.59 -6.31 -24.89
N SER A 196 -16.18 -5.20 -25.49
CA SER A 196 -15.16 -5.14 -26.54
C SER A 196 -14.21 -3.96 -26.27
N PRO A 197 -12.99 -3.97 -26.84
CA PRO A 197 -11.99 -2.91 -26.60
C PRO A 197 -12.41 -1.55 -27.19
N ILE A 198 -13.45 -1.51 -28.03
CA ILE A 198 -14.05 -0.26 -28.52
C ILE A 198 -14.84 0.44 -27.41
N MET A 199 -15.36 -0.32 -26.44
CA MET A 199 -16.19 0.23 -25.37
C MET A 199 -15.33 0.82 -24.25
N THR A 200 -15.61 2.06 -23.86
CA THR A 200 -14.88 2.79 -22.80
C THR A 200 -14.87 2.09 -21.44
N VAL A 201 -15.85 1.21 -21.17
CA VAL A 201 -15.89 0.35 -19.97
C VAL A 201 -14.72 -0.61 -19.84
N THR A 202 -13.95 -0.84 -20.91
CA THR A 202 -12.75 -1.70 -20.94
C THR A 202 -11.44 -0.89 -20.87
N HIS A 203 -11.52 0.44 -20.87
CA HIS A 203 -10.36 1.32 -20.96
C HIS A 203 -9.86 1.64 -19.56
N PHE A 204 -8.59 1.31 -19.28
CA PHE A 204 -7.94 1.57 -18.00
C PHE A 204 -6.66 2.36 -18.21
N LEU A 205 -6.51 3.42 -17.42
CA LEU A 205 -5.31 4.23 -17.34
C LEU A 205 -4.50 3.80 -16.11
N PRO A 206 -3.29 3.26 -16.26
CA PRO A 206 -2.41 2.99 -15.13
C PRO A 206 -1.92 4.30 -14.48
N ARG A 207 -2.29 4.55 -13.23
CA ARG A 207 -1.91 5.72 -12.42
C ARG A 207 -0.95 5.32 -11.29
N ILE A 208 -0.14 6.25 -10.80
CA ILE A 208 0.76 6.08 -9.64
C ILE A 208 -0.01 6.33 -8.35
#